data_AF-A0A958JCP6-F1
#
_entry.id   AF-A0A958JCP6-F1
#
_cell.length_a   1.000
_cell.length_b   1.000
_cell.length_c   1.000
_cell.angle_alpha   90.00
_cell.angle_beta   90.00
_cell.angle_gamma   90.00
#
_symmetry.space_group_name_H-M   'P 1'
#
loop_
_entity.id
_entity.type
_entity.pdbx_description
1 polymer ?
#
loop_
_entity_poly.entity_id
_entity_poly.type
_entity_poly.pdbx_seq_one_letter_code
_entity_poly.pdbx_strand_id
1 'polypeptide(L)'
;KIKQSNLHPIDFPENQELEWCPPGHGDVYTCLNASGLLSTLLSKGYKYAFISNIDNLGAEFDPRIAGFIANKKISFLMEVAKRNMSDKKGGHLAKSKDGKILLRERAQCPENELQYFEDTDKYSYFNTNSIWINLEDLKTSLDKNGGFLDLPLIVNSKTVDPSIPSSETIFQLETAMGAAISAFDNAMAIHVPRSRFAPVKTTNDLLELWSSNFELNSEYSIVRKSTRPPVNVILDPNYYQNIEDFQRRFPIEVPNIENCVQLEVVGNVVFPKDLILEGVVKIVNNSNDEKQIKGNQTLSGEIVL
;
A
#
# COMPACT_ATOMS: atom_id res chain seq x y z
N LYS A 1 -13.24 9.99 -15.05
CA LYS A 1 -13.66 10.78 -13.86
C LYS A 1 -14.99 11.48 -14.15
N ILE A 2 -15.81 11.78 -13.14
CA ILE A 2 -17.10 12.48 -13.35
C ILE A 2 -17.21 13.71 -12.45
N LYS A 3 -17.85 14.78 -12.92
CA LYS A 3 -18.09 16.02 -12.16
C LYS A 3 -18.98 15.75 -10.95
N GLN A 4 -18.67 16.35 -9.80
CA GLN A 4 -19.53 16.18 -8.61
C GLN A 4 -20.87 16.90 -8.75
N SER A 5 -20.89 18.00 -9.52
CA SER A 5 -22.07 18.86 -9.68
C SER A 5 -23.21 18.21 -10.46
N ASN A 6 -22.89 17.38 -11.47
CA ASN A 6 -23.89 16.83 -12.38
C ASN A 6 -23.62 15.38 -12.84
N LEU A 7 -22.56 14.75 -12.36
CA LEU A 7 -22.17 13.36 -12.69
C LEU A 7 -21.82 13.11 -14.16
N HIS A 8 -21.73 14.15 -15.00
CA HIS A 8 -21.20 14.00 -16.36
C HIS A 8 -19.69 13.74 -16.34
N PRO A 9 -19.13 13.10 -17.38
CA PRO A 9 -17.69 13.08 -17.59
C PRO A 9 -17.09 14.50 -17.49
N ILE A 10 -15.93 14.60 -16.86
CA ILE A 10 -15.15 15.84 -16.87
C ILE A 10 -14.58 16.07 -18.27
N ASP A 11 -14.57 17.32 -18.70
CA ASP A 11 -13.88 17.80 -19.90
C ASP A 11 -12.75 18.70 -19.39
N PHE A 12 -11.51 18.38 -19.71
CA PHE A 12 -10.32 19.07 -19.23
C PHE A 12 -9.30 19.25 -20.37
N PRO A 13 -9.56 20.19 -21.31
CA PRO A 13 -8.78 20.33 -22.53
C PRO A 13 -7.30 20.64 -22.33
N GLU A 14 -6.93 21.23 -21.19
CA GLU A 14 -5.54 21.55 -20.84
C GLU A 14 -4.68 20.29 -20.70
N ASN A 15 -5.29 19.18 -20.26
CA ASN A 15 -4.64 17.87 -20.21
C ASN A 15 -5.68 16.73 -20.16
N GLN A 16 -6.01 16.18 -21.33
CA GLN A 16 -7.03 15.13 -21.45
C GLN A 16 -6.68 13.83 -20.71
N GLU A 17 -5.39 13.55 -20.44
CA GLU A 17 -5.01 12.37 -19.65
C GLU A 17 -5.58 12.45 -18.22
N LEU A 18 -5.75 13.67 -17.69
CA LEU A 18 -6.32 13.90 -16.37
C LEU A 18 -7.83 13.67 -16.32
N GLU A 19 -8.52 13.47 -17.45
CA GLU A 19 -9.95 13.11 -17.47
C GLU A 19 -10.18 11.65 -17.02
N TRP A 20 -9.14 10.82 -17.11
CA TRP A 20 -9.19 9.39 -16.86
C TRP A 20 -8.56 9.01 -15.52
N CYS A 21 -8.94 7.85 -15.01
CA CYS A 21 -8.30 7.23 -13.86
C CYS A 21 -8.54 5.72 -13.87
N PRO A 22 -7.61 4.91 -13.35
CA PRO A 22 -7.87 3.50 -13.12
C PRO A 22 -9.03 3.34 -12.11
N PRO A 23 -9.96 2.37 -12.30
CA PRO A 23 -11.12 2.16 -11.44
C PRO A 23 -10.79 1.35 -10.17
N GLY A 24 -9.61 1.57 -9.60
CA GLY A 24 -9.09 0.83 -8.44
C GLY A 24 -8.64 -0.59 -8.78
N HIS A 25 -7.98 -1.24 -7.83
CA HIS A 25 -7.37 -2.55 -8.05
C HIS A 25 -8.39 -3.71 -8.07
N GLY A 26 -9.64 -3.48 -7.67
CA GLY A 26 -10.72 -4.48 -7.84
C GLY A 26 -11.07 -4.79 -9.29
N ASP A 27 -10.65 -3.94 -10.23
CA ASP A 27 -10.81 -4.15 -11.67
C ASP A 27 -10.03 -5.35 -12.22
N VAL A 28 -9.08 -5.89 -11.44
CA VAL A 28 -8.29 -7.06 -11.82
C VAL A 28 -9.16 -8.25 -12.26
N TYR A 29 -10.34 -8.45 -11.65
CA TYR A 29 -11.21 -9.57 -11.99
C TYR A 29 -11.86 -9.42 -13.37
N THR A 30 -12.40 -8.22 -13.63
CA THR A 30 -12.98 -7.87 -14.93
C THR A 30 -11.91 -7.93 -16.01
N CYS A 31 -10.73 -7.35 -15.76
CA CYS A 31 -9.61 -7.36 -16.69
C CYS A 31 -9.12 -8.78 -17.01
N LEU A 32 -8.99 -9.66 -16.01
CA LEU A 32 -8.60 -11.06 -16.22
C LEU A 32 -9.60 -11.80 -17.13
N ASN A 33 -10.89 -11.52 -16.97
CA ASN A 33 -11.94 -12.13 -17.77
C ASN A 33 -11.99 -11.57 -19.20
N ALA A 34 -12.11 -10.24 -19.32
CA ALA A 34 -12.30 -9.54 -20.59
C ALA A 34 -11.10 -9.68 -21.53
N SER A 35 -9.88 -9.76 -21.00
CA SER A 35 -8.68 -10.01 -21.79
C SER A 35 -8.54 -11.44 -22.30
N GLY A 36 -9.35 -12.39 -21.79
CA GLY A 36 -9.20 -13.82 -22.06
C GLY A 36 -8.03 -14.48 -21.32
N LEU A 37 -7.30 -13.74 -20.46
CA LEU A 37 -6.20 -14.29 -19.68
C LEU A 37 -6.68 -15.34 -18.69
N LEU A 38 -7.82 -15.14 -18.03
CA LEU A 38 -8.41 -16.13 -17.13
C LEU A 38 -8.65 -17.47 -17.83
N SER A 39 -9.28 -17.45 -19.01
CA SER A 39 -9.50 -18.66 -19.82
C SER A 39 -8.20 -19.31 -20.25
N THR A 40 -7.19 -18.50 -20.61
CA THR A 40 -5.86 -18.99 -20.98
C THR A 40 -5.17 -19.70 -19.81
N LEU A 41 -5.21 -19.12 -18.61
CA LEU A 41 -4.65 -19.72 -17.40
C LEU A 41 -5.33 -21.05 -17.08
N LEU A 42 -6.67 -21.08 -17.10
CA LEU A 42 -7.45 -22.29 -16.87
C LEU A 42 -7.13 -23.38 -17.90
N SER A 43 -7.00 -23.03 -19.19
CA SER A 43 -6.65 -23.99 -20.25
C SER A 43 -5.27 -24.63 -20.06
N LYS A 44 -4.36 -23.94 -19.37
CA LYS A 44 -3.02 -24.43 -19.02
C LYS A 44 -3.00 -25.20 -17.69
N GLY A 45 -4.15 -25.35 -17.03
CA GLY A 45 -4.28 -26.09 -15.77
C GLY A 45 -3.94 -25.29 -14.51
N TYR A 46 -3.76 -23.96 -14.61
CA TYR A 46 -3.62 -23.13 -13.42
C TYR A 46 -4.96 -23.06 -12.67
N LYS A 47 -4.93 -23.33 -11.36
CA LYS A 47 -6.13 -23.34 -10.50
C LYS A 47 -6.20 -22.19 -9.53
N TYR A 48 -5.05 -21.70 -9.08
CA TYR A 48 -4.96 -20.63 -8.10
C TYR A 48 -4.10 -19.50 -8.61
N ALA A 49 -4.48 -18.27 -8.30
CA ALA A 49 -3.65 -17.08 -8.44
C ALA A 49 -3.36 -16.50 -7.06
N PHE A 50 -2.09 -16.15 -6.84
CA PHE A 50 -1.66 -15.28 -5.75
C PHE A 50 -1.48 -13.87 -6.32
N ILE A 51 -2.15 -12.88 -5.73
CA ILE A 51 -2.12 -11.49 -6.17
C ILE A 51 -1.75 -10.64 -4.96
N SER A 52 -0.77 -9.76 -5.14
CA SER A 52 -0.30 -8.86 -4.08
C SER A 52 -0.03 -7.46 -4.61
N ASN A 53 0.07 -6.50 -3.69
CA ASN A 53 0.60 -5.17 -4.01
C ASN A 53 2.08 -5.27 -4.37
N ILE A 54 2.47 -4.62 -5.47
CA ILE A 54 3.88 -4.53 -5.89
C ILE A 54 4.76 -3.83 -4.84
N ASP A 55 4.19 -2.90 -4.08
CA ASP A 55 4.89 -2.17 -3.04
C ASP A 55 4.93 -2.92 -1.70
N ASN A 56 4.27 -4.08 -1.57
CA ASN A 56 4.41 -4.95 -0.40
C ASN A 56 5.53 -5.96 -0.64
N LEU A 57 6.73 -5.63 -0.17
CA LEU A 57 7.91 -6.47 -0.35
C LEU A 57 7.89 -7.77 0.46
N GLY A 58 7.01 -7.87 1.45
CA GLY A 58 6.79 -9.10 2.21
C GLY A 58 5.85 -10.10 1.51
N ALA A 59 5.22 -9.72 0.41
CA ALA A 59 4.25 -10.56 -0.27
C ALA A 59 4.93 -11.64 -1.14
N GLU A 60 5.25 -12.77 -0.53
CA GLU A 60 5.86 -13.91 -1.21
C GLU A 60 4.91 -15.08 -1.37
N PHE A 61 5.09 -15.90 -2.42
CA PHE A 61 4.36 -17.15 -2.54
C PHE A 61 4.75 -18.14 -1.42
N ASP A 62 3.78 -18.58 -0.61
CA ASP A 62 4.00 -19.57 0.45
C ASP A 62 3.35 -20.92 0.10
N PRO A 63 4.13 -21.98 -0.18
CA PRO A 63 3.61 -23.30 -0.51
C PRO A 63 2.70 -23.91 0.58
N ARG A 64 2.86 -23.51 1.84
CA ARG A 64 2.03 -24.00 2.96
C ARG A 64 0.62 -23.41 2.87
N ILE A 65 0.52 -22.11 2.53
CA ILE A 65 -0.76 -21.46 2.29
C ILE A 65 -1.40 -22.05 1.03
N ALA A 66 -0.62 -22.24 -0.04
CA ALA A 66 -1.09 -22.89 -1.27
C ALA A 66 -1.64 -24.31 -1.01
N GLY A 67 -0.94 -25.12 -0.20
CA GLY A 67 -1.41 -26.44 0.21
C GLY A 67 -2.68 -26.39 1.06
N PHE A 68 -2.77 -25.42 1.98
CA PHE A 68 -3.95 -25.20 2.80
C PHE A 68 -5.19 -24.85 1.97
N ILE A 69 -5.09 -23.88 1.05
CA ILE A 69 -6.21 -23.46 0.20
C ILE A 69 -6.66 -24.58 -0.74
N ALA A 70 -5.73 -25.36 -1.29
CA ALA A 70 -6.06 -26.48 -2.16
C ALA A 70 -6.78 -27.60 -1.40
N ASN A 71 -6.29 -27.96 -0.20
CA ASN A 71 -6.90 -29.01 0.62
C ASN A 71 -8.30 -28.63 1.11
N LYS A 72 -8.50 -27.37 1.49
CA LYS A 72 -9.79 -26.84 1.96
C LYS A 72 -10.72 -26.37 0.82
N LYS A 73 -10.25 -26.44 -0.43
CA LYS A 73 -10.94 -25.95 -1.64
C LYS A 73 -11.44 -24.50 -1.47
N ILE A 74 -10.61 -23.65 -0.86
CA ILE A 74 -10.96 -22.26 -0.56
C ILE A 74 -11.05 -21.48 -1.88
N SER A 75 -12.15 -20.75 -2.07
CA SER A 75 -12.40 -19.97 -3.28
C SER A 75 -11.66 -18.64 -3.27
N PHE A 76 -11.60 -18.01 -2.09
CA PHE A 76 -10.92 -16.75 -1.87
C PHE A 76 -10.29 -16.73 -0.48
N LEU A 77 -9.00 -16.42 -0.40
CA LEU A 77 -8.31 -16.23 0.88
C LEU A 77 -7.61 -14.89 0.91
N MET A 78 -7.85 -14.13 1.99
CA MET A 78 -7.16 -12.88 2.27
C MET A 78 -6.12 -13.11 3.38
N GLU A 79 -4.87 -12.75 3.11
CA GLU A 79 -3.87 -12.64 4.18
C GLU A 79 -4.10 -11.33 4.94
N VAL A 80 -4.21 -11.42 6.27
CA VAL A 80 -4.34 -10.26 7.16
C VAL A 80 -3.21 -10.21 8.17
N ALA A 81 -2.73 -9.02 8.47
CA ALA A 81 -1.73 -8.80 9.51
C ALA A 81 -2.38 -8.18 10.75
N LYS A 82 -1.73 -8.36 11.91
CA LYS A 82 -2.08 -7.55 13.09
C LYS A 82 -1.90 -6.08 12.76
N ARG A 83 -2.94 -5.30 13.02
CA ARG A 83 -2.97 -3.86 12.78
C ARG A 83 -2.10 -3.10 13.79
N ASN A 84 -1.43 -2.06 13.34
CA ASN A 84 -0.68 -1.13 14.16
C ASN A 84 -1.08 0.34 13.88
N MET A 85 -0.49 1.28 14.60
CA MET A 85 -0.80 2.71 14.47
C MET A 85 -0.36 3.33 13.14
N SER A 86 0.54 2.68 12.38
CA SER A 86 0.95 3.15 11.05
C SER A 86 -0.01 2.69 9.94
N ASP A 87 -0.87 1.69 10.21
CA ASP A 87 -1.91 1.18 9.30
C ASP A 87 -3.14 2.11 9.22
N LYS A 88 -2.90 3.35 8.79
CA LYS A 88 -3.93 4.39 8.67
C LYS A 88 -4.64 4.38 7.31
N LYS A 89 -3.95 3.95 6.25
CA LYS A 89 -4.46 3.91 4.87
C LYS A 89 -4.65 2.47 4.40
N GLY A 90 -5.89 2.11 4.06
CA GLY A 90 -6.30 0.79 3.61
C GLY A 90 -7.60 0.36 4.30
N GLY A 91 -7.81 -0.96 4.40
CA GLY A 91 -9.03 -1.54 4.94
C GLY A 91 -8.79 -2.57 6.04
N HIS A 92 -9.76 -2.70 6.93
CA HIS A 92 -9.79 -3.72 7.97
C HIS A 92 -10.90 -4.73 7.69
N LEU A 93 -10.76 -5.94 8.23
CA LEU A 93 -11.85 -6.91 8.20
C LEU A 93 -12.97 -6.53 9.16
N ALA A 94 -14.18 -6.92 8.79
CA ALA A 94 -15.34 -6.93 9.66
C ALA A 94 -16.26 -8.11 9.29
N LYS A 95 -17.36 -8.25 10.04
CA LYS A 95 -18.43 -9.19 9.72
C LYS A 95 -19.72 -8.42 9.45
N SER A 96 -20.47 -8.85 8.45
CA SER A 96 -21.84 -8.39 8.24
C SER A 96 -22.75 -8.91 9.36
N LYS A 97 -23.99 -8.40 9.41
CA LYS A 97 -25.01 -8.91 10.34
C LYS A 97 -25.29 -10.41 10.16
N ASP A 98 -25.16 -10.89 8.92
CA ASP A 98 -25.36 -12.30 8.56
C ASP A 98 -24.10 -13.15 8.74
N GLY A 99 -23.03 -12.59 9.33
CA GLY A 99 -21.81 -13.30 9.67
C GLY A 99 -20.80 -13.46 8.53
N LYS A 100 -21.08 -12.93 7.33
CA LYS A 100 -20.14 -12.93 6.20
C LYS A 100 -18.95 -12.01 6.47
N ILE A 101 -17.76 -12.42 6.05
CA ILE A 101 -16.57 -11.58 6.13
C ILE A 101 -16.67 -10.47 5.08
N LEU A 102 -16.34 -9.24 5.46
CA LEU A 102 -16.28 -8.11 4.55
C LEU A 102 -15.00 -7.29 4.79
N LEU A 103 -14.56 -6.62 3.74
CA LEU A 103 -13.53 -5.60 3.81
C LEU A 103 -14.20 -4.24 3.92
N ARG A 104 -13.78 -3.42 4.89
CA ARG A 104 -14.18 -2.02 4.97
C ARG A 104 -12.95 -1.15 4.76
N GLU A 105 -12.93 -0.44 3.63
CA GLU A 105 -11.92 0.57 3.33
C GLU A 105 -12.19 1.87 4.10
N ARG A 106 -11.14 2.65 4.37
CA ARG A 106 -11.30 3.95 5.05
C ARG A 106 -12.26 4.88 4.31
N ALA A 107 -12.21 4.90 2.98
CA ALA A 107 -13.08 5.72 2.13
C ALA A 107 -14.57 5.34 2.25
N GLN A 108 -14.88 4.14 2.74
CA GLN A 108 -16.25 3.67 2.99
C GLN A 108 -16.72 3.95 4.42
N CYS A 109 -15.86 4.49 5.28
CA CYS A 109 -16.21 4.83 6.66
C CYS A 109 -16.85 6.22 6.73
N PRO A 110 -18.07 6.35 7.30
CA PRO A 110 -18.65 7.66 7.61
C PRO A 110 -17.71 8.51 8.48
N GLU A 111 -17.69 9.82 8.26
CA GLU A 111 -16.79 10.74 8.99
C GLU A 111 -16.99 10.67 10.51
N ASN A 112 -18.24 10.56 10.96
CA ASN A 112 -18.61 10.45 12.38
C ASN A 112 -18.23 9.10 13.02
N GLU A 113 -17.74 8.13 12.24
CA GLU A 113 -17.29 6.82 12.71
C GLU A 113 -15.78 6.60 12.56
N LEU A 114 -15.03 7.57 12.04
CA LEU A 114 -13.59 7.44 11.79
C LEU A 114 -12.81 7.05 13.05
N GLN A 115 -13.21 7.56 14.22
CA GLN A 115 -12.60 7.16 15.49
C GLN A 115 -12.65 5.64 15.74
N TYR A 116 -13.74 4.99 15.35
CA TYR A 116 -13.87 3.53 15.47
C TYR A 116 -13.12 2.81 14.38
N PHE A 117 -13.05 3.38 13.17
CA PHE A 117 -12.24 2.83 12.11
C PHE A 117 -10.76 2.82 12.48
N GLU A 118 -10.28 3.85 13.17
CA GLU A 118 -8.88 4.01 13.58
C GLU A 118 -8.53 3.23 14.85
N ASP A 119 -9.52 2.70 15.57
CA ASP A 119 -9.33 1.81 16.73
C ASP A 119 -8.74 0.46 16.29
N THR A 120 -7.43 0.31 16.53
CA THR A 120 -6.66 -0.88 16.15
C THR A 120 -6.93 -2.08 17.05
N ASP A 121 -7.52 -1.90 18.24
CA ASP A 121 -7.88 -2.99 19.13
C ASP A 121 -9.24 -3.58 18.73
N LYS A 122 -10.19 -2.71 18.37
CA LYS A 122 -11.51 -3.11 17.88
C LYS A 122 -11.43 -3.78 16.51
N TYR A 123 -10.73 -3.16 15.55
CA TYR A 123 -10.52 -3.71 14.21
C TYR A 123 -9.04 -4.04 14.02
N SER A 124 -8.64 -5.18 14.60
CA SER A 124 -7.25 -5.60 14.76
C SER A 124 -6.63 -6.37 13.60
N TYR A 125 -7.43 -6.70 12.58
CA TYR A 125 -6.96 -7.39 11.38
C TYR A 125 -6.98 -6.46 10.18
N PHE A 126 -5.80 -6.16 9.67
CA PHE A 126 -5.59 -5.27 8.54
C PHE A 126 -5.36 -6.08 7.25
N ASN A 127 -6.03 -5.68 6.17
CA ASN A 127 -5.86 -6.30 4.86
C ASN A 127 -4.44 -6.00 4.33
N THR A 128 -3.67 -7.06 4.05
CA THR A 128 -2.33 -6.91 3.45
C THR A 128 -2.38 -6.64 1.95
N ASN A 129 -3.56 -6.82 1.35
CA ASN A 129 -3.80 -6.91 -0.09
C ASN A 129 -3.00 -8.04 -0.76
N SER A 130 -2.60 -9.07 0.00
CA SER A 130 -2.14 -10.37 -0.52
C SER A 130 -3.31 -11.35 -0.49
N ILE A 131 -3.78 -11.74 -1.66
CA ILE A 131 -4.98 -12.58 -1.83
C ILE A 131 -4.69 -13.80 -2.69
N TRP A 132 -5.41 -14.88 -2.39
CA TRP A 132 -5.38 -16.13 -3.12
C TRP A 132 -6.77 -16.42 -3.67
N ILE A 133 -6.86 -16.78 -4.94
CA ILE A 133 -8.15 -16.94 -5.62
C ILE A 133 -8.16 -18.23 -6.41
N ASN A 134 -9.21 -19.03 -6.25
CA ASN A 134 -9.50 -20.13 -7.15
C ASN A 134 -10.04 -19.57 -8.48
N LEU A 135 -9.29 -19.81 -9.56
CA LEU A 135 -9.60 -19.30 -10.89
C LEU A 135 -10.87 -19.92 -11.49
N GLU A 136 -11.19 -21.18 -11.15
CA GLU A 136 -12.41 -21.85 -11.60
C GLU A 136 -13.65 -21.24 -10.93
N ASP A 137 -13.58 -20.99 -9.62
CA ASP A 137 -14.65 -20.34 -8.86
C ASP A 137 -14.82 -18.88 -9.29
N LEU A 138 -13.72 -18.18 -9.56
CA LEU A 138 -13.74 -16.83 -10.12
C LEU A 138 -14.46 -16.83 -11.48
N LYS A 139 -14.10 -17.74 -12.39
CA LYS A 139 -14.74 -17.85 -13.71
C LYS A 139 -16.24 -18.12 -13.58
N THR A 140 -16.62 -19.05 -12.71
CA THR A 140 -18.04 -19.37 -12.44
C THR A 140 -18.80 -18.16 -11.91
N SER A 141 -18.22 -17.41 -10.98
CA SER A 141 -18.84 -16.22 -10.39
C SER A 141 -19.01 -15.11 -11.44
N LEU A 142 -17.99 -14.87 -12.26
CA LEU A 142 -18.05 -13.90 -13.35
C LEU A 142 -19.10 -14.29 -14.41
N ASP A 143 -19.13 -15.54 -14.84
CA ASP A 143 -20.10 -16.02 -15.85
C ASP A 143 -21.54 -15.85 -15.38
N LYS A 144 -21.79 -16.12 -14.09
CA LYS A 144 -23.12 -15.94 -13.48
C LYS A 144 -23.56 -14.47 -13.45
N ASN A 145 -22.61 -13.55 -13.36
CA ASN A 145 -22.86 -12.12 -13.13
C ASN A 145 -22.53 -11.26 -14.38
N GLY A 146 -22.58 -11.85 -15.58
CA GLY A 146 -22.40 -11.11 -16.83
C GLY A 146 -20.98 -10.58 -17.07
N GLY A 147 -19.98 -11.21 -16.46
CA GLY A 147 -18.56 -10.87 -16.61
C GLY A 147 -17.98 -9.97 -15.53
N PHE A 148 -18.74 -9.67 -14.47
CA PHE A 148 -18.33 -8.77 -13.38
C PHE A 148 -18.51 -9.42 -12.01
N LEU A 149 -17.74 -8.97 -11.01
CA LEU A 149 -18.05 -9.23 -9.61
C LEU A 149 -18.80 -8.03 -9.03
N ASP A 150 -19.83 -8.30 -8.24
CA ASP A 150 -20.56 -7.26 -7.50
C ASP A 150 -19.71 -6.79 -6.31
N LEU A 151 -18.81 -5.84 -6.57
CA LEU A 151 -17.94 -5.24 -5.57
C LEU A 151 -18.53 -3.91 -5.10
N PRO A 152 -18.45 -3.61 -3.79
CA PRO A 152 -18.93 -2.34 -3.27
C PRO A 152 -18.12 -1.18 -3.87
N LEU A 153 -18.84 -0.23 -4.47
CA LEU A 153 -18.27 0.96 -5.07
C LEU A 153 -17.64 1.86 -4.00
N ILE A 154 -16.46 2.39 -4.31
CA ILE A 154 -15.78 3.44 -3.55
C ILE A 154 -15.90 4.73 -4.36
N VAL A 155 -16.44 5.78 -3.74
CA VAL A 155 -16.64 7.09 -4.36
C VAL A 155 -15.64 8.07 -3.75
N ASN A 156 -14.53 8.30 -4.44
CA ASN A 156 -13.47 9.20 -3.98
C ASN A 156 -13.69 10.62 -4.49
N SER A 157 -13.83 11.58 -3.59
CA SER A 157 -13.83 13.02 -3.90
C SER A 157 -12.40 13.53 -4.11
N LYS A 158 -12.13 14.13 -5.29
CA LYS A 158 -10.83 14.68 -5.68
C LYS A 158 -11.00 15.95 -6.53
N THR A 159 -9.91 16.62 -6.82
CA THR A 159 -9.82 17.61 -7.91
C THR A 159 -9.36 16.91 -9.20
N VAL A 160 -9.74 17.45 -10.37
CA VAL A 160 -9.34 16.87 -11.67
C VAL A 160 -7.82 16.85 -11.84
N ASP A 161 -7.16 17.95 -11.45
CA ASP A 161 -5.72 18.08 -11.35
C ASP A 161 -5.30 18.10 -9.87
N PRO A 162 -4.63 17.05 -9.37
CA PRO A 162 -4.16 16.99 -7.99
C PRO A 162 -3.09 18.03 -7.63
N SER A 163 -2.40 18.59 -8.61
CA SER A 163 -1.39 19.64 -8.40
C SER A 163 -1.99 21.04 -8.25
N ILE A 164 -3.27 21.21 -8.64
CA ILE A 164 -4.00 22.47 -8.59
C ILE A 164 -5.23 22.29 -7.69
N PRO A 165 -5.15 22.64 -6.39
CA PRO A 165 -6.24 22.47 -5.44
C PRO A 165 -7.54 23.21 -5.79
N SER A 166 -7.46 24.24 -6.63
CA SER A 166 -8.61 25.01 -7.11
C SER A 166 -9.24 24.46 -8.39
N SER A 167 -8.72 23.37 -8.96
CA SER A 167 -9.31 22.75 -10.16
C SER A 167 -10.64 22.06 -9.83
N GLU A 168 -11.46 21.84 -10.86
CA GLU A 168 -12.83 21.31 -10.72
C GLU A 168 -12.88 20.02 -9.89
N THR A 169 -13.88 19.92 -9.01
CA THR A 169 -14.07 18.74 -8.17
C THR A 169 -14.77 17.61 -8.92
N ILE A 170 -14.24 16.41 -8.76
CA ILE A 170 -14.68 15.20 -9.45
C ILE A 170 -14.87 14.05 -8.47
N PHE A 171 -15.64 13.04 -8.88
CA PHE A 171 -15.64 11.72 -8.30
C PHE A 171 -14.76 10.77 -9.14
N GLN A 172 -13.91 10.02 -8.45
CA GLN A 172 -13.30 8.80 -8.96
C GLN A 172 -14.06 7.61 -8.41
N LEU A 173 -14.46 6.72 -9.31
CA LEU A 173 -15.23 5.53 -8.98
C LEU A 173 -14.28 4.34 -9.01
N GLU A 174 -14.14 3.68 -7.86
CA GLU A 174 -13.15 2.62 -7.68
C GLU A 174 -13.75 1.40 -7.00
N THR A 175 -13.09 0.26 -7.13
CA THR A 175 -13.36 -0.94 -6.32
C THR A 175 -12.07 -1.48 -5.73
N ALA A 176 -12.17 -2.15 -4.58
CA ALA A 176 -11.04 -2.80 -3.93
C ALA A 176 -11.08 -4.31 -4.16
N MET A 177 -9.96 -4.89 -4.62
CA MET A 177 -9.88 -6.33 -4.89
C MET A 177 -10.22 -7.18 -3.66
N GLY A 178 -9.73 -6.78 -2.48
CA GLY A 178 -10.03 -7.49 -1.25
C GLY A 178 -11.52 -7.53 -0.88
N ALA A 179 -12.35 -6.64 -1.43
CA ALA A 179 -13.80 -6.66 -1.22
C ALA A 179 -14.47 -7.88 -1.87
N ALA A 180 -13.79 -8.57 -2.80
CA ALA A 180 -14.27 -9.83 -3.35
C ALA A 180 -14.41 -10.94 -2.30
N ILE A 181 -13.85 -10.79 -1.09
CA ILE A 181 -14.03 -11.74 0.00
C ILE A 181 -15.51 -12.03 0.32
N SER A 182 -16.41 -11.06 0.10
CA SER A 182 -17.86 -11.25 0.32
C SER A 182 -18.58 -11.86 -0.89
N ALA A 183 -17.92 -11.99 -2.04
CA ALA A 183 -18.47 -12.51 -3.29
C ALA A 183 -18.36 -14.05 -3.42
N PHE A 184 -17.67 -14.71 -2.49
CA PHE A 184 -17.47 -16.17 -2.50
C PHE A 184 -18.01 -16.80 -1.20
N ASP A 185 -18.69 -17.94 -1.34
CA ASP A 185 -19.24 -18.67 -0.18
C ASP A 185 -18.14 -19.31 0.68
N ASN A 186 -17.12 -19.90 0.04
CA ASN A 186 -15.96 -20.48 0.72
C ASN A 186 -14.78 -19.48 0.76
N ALA A 187 -15.05 -18.30 1.33
CA ALA A 187 -14.05 -17.27 1.55
C ALA A 187 -13.48 -17.33 2.98
N MET A 188 -12.17 -17.11 3.13
CA MET A 188 -11.50 -17.10 4.42
C MET A 188 -10.51 -15.94 4.55
N ALA A 189 -10.19 -15.59 5.79
CA ALA A 189 -9.03 -14.78 6.10
C ALA A 189 -8.05 -15.58 6.94
N ILE A 190 -6.75 -15.41 6.70
CA ILE A 190 -5.69 -16.03 7.49
C ILE A 190 -4.81 -14.95 8.10
N HIS A 191 -4.59 -15.04 9.41
CA HIS A 191 -3.65 -14.17 10.09
C HIS A 191 -2.22 -14.61 9.77
N VAL A 192 -1.43 -13.70 9.20
CA VAL A 192 -0.04 -13.93 8.82
C VAL A 192 0.93 -13.09 9.67
N PRO A 193 2.18 -13.53 9.82
CA PRO A 193 3.22 -12.71 10.45
C PRO A 193 3.38 -11.38 9.72
N ARG A 194 3.74 -10.33 10.47
CA ARG A 194 3.93 -8.98 9.92
C ARG A 194 5.02 -8.92 8.83
N SER A 195 5.98 -9.85 8.84
CA SER A 195 7.00 -9.97 7.79
C SER A 195 6.40 -10.19 6.38
N ARG A 196 5.14 -10.64 6.27
CA ARG A 196 4.43 -10.76 4.99
C ARG A 196 3.71 -9.48 4.54
N PHE A 197 3.84 -8.42 5.33
CA PHE A 197 3.25 -7.11 5.08
C PHE A 197 4.26 -5.99 5.39
N ALA A 198 5.10 -5.70 4.40
CA ALA A 198 6.11 -4.65 4.39
C ALA A 198 5.83 -3.67 3.24
N PRO A 199 4.78 -2.83 3.35
CA PRO A 199 4.44 -1.85 2.32
C PRO A 199 5.41 -0.66 2.31
N VAL A 200 5.71 -0.14 1.12
CA VAL A 200 6.48 1.10 0.92
C VAL A 200 5.58 2.14 0.28
N LYS A 201 5.08 3.09 1.09
CA LYS A 201 4.07 4.08 0.64
C LYS A 201 4.62 5.50 0.58
N THR A 202 5.71 5.77 1.28
CA THR A 202 6.32 7.09 1.42
C THR A 202 7.83 7.00 1.27
N THR A 203 8.46 8.14 1.04
CA THR A 203 9.92 8.26 1.03
C THR A 203 10.54 8.02 2.42
N ASN A 204 9.76 8.16 3.51
CA ASN A 204 10.18 7.72 4.84
C ASN A 204 10.39 6.19 4.87
N ASP A 205 9.42 5.42 4.35
CA ASP A 205 9.53 3.97 4.25
C ASP A 205 10.70 3.57 3.33
N LEU A 206 10.88 4.31 2.22
CA LEU A 206 11.96 4.08 1.27
C LEU A 206 13.35 4.30 1.89
N LEU A 207 13.52 5.30 2.75
CA LEU A 207 14.77 5.54 3.45
C LEU A 207 15.13 4.35 4.35
N GLU A 208 14.16 3.83 5.09
CA GLU A 208 14.40 2.65 5.93
C GLU A 208 14.75 1.44 5.07
N LEU A 209 14.01 1.22 3.98
CA LEU A 209 14.25 0.13 3.03
C LEU A 209 15.64 0.19 2.39
N TRP A 210 16.12 1.38 2.02
CA TRP A 210 17.43 1.58 1.40
C TRP A 210 18.60 1.45 2.37
N SER A 211 18.31 1.39 3.68
CA SER A 211 19.35 1.27 4.70
C SER A 211 19.93 -0.13 4.81
N SER A 212 21.06 -0.24 5.52
CA SER A 212 21.68 -1.51 5.89
C SER A 212 20.82 -2.42 6.78
N ASN A 213 19.64 -1.97 7.21
CA ASN A 213 18.68 -2.80 7.95
C ASN A 213 18.02 -3.87 7.08
N PHE A 214 18.07 -3.73 5.74
CA PHE A 214 17.49 -4.66 4.78
C PHE A 214 18.56 -5.25 3.86
N GLU A 215 18.29 -6.43 3.33
CA GLU A 215 19.11 -7.08 2.32
C GLU A 215 18.25 -7.82 1.28
N LEU A 216 18.81 -8.01 0.09
CA LEU A 216 18.25 -8.90 -0.92
C LEU A 216 18.83 -10.31 -0.68
N ASN A 217 17.98 -11.27 -0.32
CA ASN A 217 18.42 -12.65 -0.06
C ASN A 217 18.66 -13.43 -1.37
N SER A 218 19.07 -14.70 -1.25
CA SER A 218 19.33 -15.59 -2.40
C SER A 218 18.10 -15.90 -3.25
N GLU A 219 16.90 -15.69 -2.71
CA GLU A 219 15.62 -15.90 -3.38
C GLU A 219 15.09 -14.63 -4.05
N TYR A 220 15.88 -13.55 -4.08
CA TYR A 220 15.50 -12.23 -4.60
C TYR A 220 14.37 -11.55 -3.82
N SER A 221 14.25 -11.87 -2.54
CA SER A 221 13.35 -11.20 -1.61
C SER A 221 14.07 -10.16 -0.77
N ILE A 222 13.42 -9.02 -0.55
CA ILE A 222 13.94 -8.01 0.36
C ILE A 222 13.51 -8.37 1.78
N VAL A 223 14.48 -8.74 2.60
CA VAL A 223 14.25 -9.17 3.97
C VAL A 223 14.90 -8.21 4.94
N ARG A 224 14.24 -8.01 6.09
CA ARG A 224 14.80 -7.22 7.17
C ARG A 224 15.83 -8.05 7.94
N LYS A 225 17.09 -7.62 7.90
CA LYS A 225 18.22 -8.25 8.58
C LYS A 225 18.29 -7.85 10.06
N SER A 226 17.96 -6.60 10.36
CA SER A 226 18.04 -6.07 11.72
C SER A 226 17.02 -6.75 12.65
N THR A 227 17.42 -7.03 13.89
CA THR A 227 16.54 -7.54 14.95
C THR A 227 15.92 -6.42 15.80
N ARG A 228 16.34 -5.17 15.61
CA ARG A 228 15.82 -4.00 16.32
C ARG A 228 14.48 -3.57 15.76
N PRO A 229 13.66 -2.78 16.48
CA PRO A 229 12.47 -2.16 15.88
C PRO A 229 12.80 -1.31 14.63
N PRO A 230 11.84 -1.11 13.72
CA PRO A 230 11.97 -0.15 12.61
C PRO A 230 12.34 1.26 13.07
N VAL A 231 13.14 1.97 12.27
CA VAL A 231 13.52 3.35 12.56
C VAL A 231 12.33 4.27 12.29
N ASN A 232 11.99 5.14 13.22
CA ASN A 232 10.96 6.15 12.98
C ASN A 232 11.53 7.29 12.10
N VAL A 233 11.27 7.26 10.80
CA VAL A 233 11.75 8.25 9.84
C VAL A 233 10.69 9.32 9.58
N ILE A 234 11.06 10.58 9.75
CA ILE A 234 10.20 11.75 9.55
C ILE A 234 10.97 12.76 8.68
N LEU A 235 10.72 12.75 7.38
CA LEU A 235 11.31 13.70 6.43
C LEU A 235 10.36 14.87 6.15
N ASP A 236 10.93 16.07 5.99
CA ASP A 236 10.18 17.28 5.63
C ASP A 236 9.46 17.10 4.28
N PRO A 237 8.13 17.09 4.21
CA PRO A 237 7.41 16.86 2.97
C PRO A 237 7.72 17.91 1.89
N ASN A 238 8.13 19.13 2.26
CA ASN A 238 8.47 20.16 1.28
C ASN A 238 9.73 19.82 0.46
N TYR A 239 10.59 18.93 0.97
CA TYR A 239 11.89 18.63 0.38
C TYR A 239 12.12 17.14 0.09
N TYR A 240 11.28 16.25 0.60
CA TYR A 240 11.48 14.80 0.46
C TYR A 240 10.21 14.05 0.05
N GLN A 241 9.07 14.70 -0.21
CA GLN A 241 7.81 13.99 -0.47
C GLN A 241 7.83 13.16 -1.76
N ASN A 242 8.41 13.69 -2.84
CA ASN A 242 8.51 12.99 -4.12
C ASN A 242 9.89 12.32 -4.29
N ILE A 243 9.94 11.33 -5.17
CA ILE A 243 11.12 10.49 -5.37
C ILE A 243 12.33 11.26 -5.91
N GLU A 244 12.11 12.21 -6.83
CA GLU A 244 13.19 13.00 -7.43
C GLU A 244 13.87 13.88 -6.39
N ASP A 245 13.05 14.56 -5.57
CA ASP A 245 13.52 15.36 -4.47
C ASP A 245 14.24 14.53 -3.42
N PHE A 246 13.71 13.35 -3.08
CA PHE A 246 14.37 12.40 -2.17
C PHE A 246 15.74 11.97 -2.70
N GLN A 247 15.82 11.53 -3.97
CA GLN A 247 17.07 11.09 -4.59
C GLN A 247 18.10 12.21 -4.68
N ARG A 248 17.68 13.47 -4.88
CA ARG A 248 18.60 14.62 -4.85
C ARG A 248 19.28 14.79 -3.48
N ARG A 249 18.57 14.54 -2.38
CA ARG A 249 19.13 14.65 -1.01
C ARG A 249 19.86 13.40 -0.54
N PHE A 250 19.59 12.26 -1.15
CA PHE A 250 20.28 10.99 -0.94
C PHE A 250 20.90 10.49 -2.27
N PRO A 251 21.90 11.19 -2.82
CA PRO A 251 22.34 11.01 -4.22
C PRO A 251 23.11 9.72 -4.51
N ILE A 252 23.60 9.02 -3.47
CA ILE A 252 24.36 7.77 -3.62
C ILE A 252 23.67 6.67 -2.83
N GLU A 253 23.70 6.79 -1.50
CA GLU A 253 23.13 5.85 -0.55
C GLU A 253 22.59 6.64 0.65
N VAL A 254 21.66 6.04 1.39
CA VAL A 254 21.19 6.60 2.66
C VAL A 254 22.27 6.45 3.75
N PRO A 255 22.29 7.32 4.78
CA PRO A 255 23.17 7.16 5.94
C PRO A 255 23.03 5.79 6.61
N ASN A 256 24.07 5.35 7.32
CA ASN A 256 23.95 4.20 8.19
C ASN A 256 23.03 4.55 9.37
N ILE A 257 21.89 3.87 9.45
CA ILE A 257 20.87 4.03 10.48
C ILE A 257 20.65 2.75 11.30
N GLU A 258 21.60 1.81 11.32
CA GLU A 258 21.49 0.55 12.07
C GLU A 258 21.30 0.78 13.59
N ASN A 259 21.96 1.82 14.11
CA ASN A 259 21.86 2.24 15.50
C ASN A 259 20.88 3.40 15.74
N CYS A 260 20.14 3.83 14.72
CA CYS A 260 19.16 4.88 14.83
C CYS A 260 17.83 4.35 15.39
N VAL A 261 17.18 5.13 16.23
CA VAL A 261 15.83 4.87 16.74
C VAL A 261 14.81 5.77 16.03
N GLN A 262 15.19 7.03 15.81
CA GLN A 262 14.39 8.02 15.11
C GLN A 262 15.28 8.97 14.33
N LEU A 263 14.87 9.29 13.11
CA LEU A 263 15.43 10.34 12.28
C LEU A 263 14.34 11.34 11.93
N GLU A 264 14.47 12.58 12.39
CA GLU A 264 13.64 13.70 11.97
C GLU A 264 14.49 14.70 11.17
N VAL A 265 14.03 15.10 9.98
CA VAL A 265 14.71 16.08 9.14
C VAL A 265 13.75 17.22 8.84
N VAL A 266 14.16 18.44 9.19
CA VAL A 266 13.43 19.68 8.94
C VAL A 266 14.27 20.57 8.04
N GLY A 267 13.71 21.03 6.92
CA GLY A 267 14.42 21.85 5.94
C GLY A 267 15.18 21.08 4.86
N ASN A 268 15.84 21.83 3.97
CA ASN A 268 16.50 21.31 2.78
C ASN A 268 17.92 20.80 3.10
N VAL A 269 18.11 19.48 3.23
CA VAL A 269 19.37 18.90 3.71
C VAL A 269 19.87 17.77 2.81
N VAL A 270 21.12 17.83 2.36
CA VAL A 270 21.76 16.78 1.56
C VAL A 270 22.65 15.92 2.44
N PHE A 271 22.48 14.60 2.33
CA PHE A 271 23.15 13.61 3.16
C PHE A 271 24.27 12.92 2.38
N PRO A 272 25.49 12.83 2.94
CA PRO A 272 26.54 12.00 2.40
C PRO A 272 26.38 10.54 2.88
N LYS A 273 26.89 9.58 2.09
CA LYS A 273 26.74 8.13 2.37
C LYS A 273 27.48 7.65 3.62
N ASP A 274 28.57 8.33 3.98
CA ASP A 274 29.50 7.99 5.05
C ASP A 274 29.09 8.58 6.40
N LEU A 275 27.82 8.98 6.52
CA LEU A 275 27.22 9.46 7.76
C LEU A 275 26.65 8.29 8.57
N ILE A 276 26.90 8.29 9.88
CA ILE A 276 26.32 7.32 10.81
C ILE A 276 25.37 8.08 11.74
N LEU A 277 24.15 7.59 11.91
CA LEU A 277 23.12 8.19 12.76
C LEU A 277 22.77 7.22 13.89
N GLU A 278 22.89 7.68 15.14
CA GLU A 278 22.69 6.84 16.33
C GLU A 278 21.71 7.45 17.34
N GLY A 279 20.85 6.60 17.90
CA GLY A 279 19.84 7.02 18.86
C GLY A 279 18.73 7.86 18.22
N VAL A 280 18.29 8.90 18.91
CA VAL A 280 17.30 9.85 18.39
C VAL A 280 18.05 11.01 17.74
N VAL A 281 17.84 11.21 16.45
CA VAL A 281 18.51 12.23 15.65
C VAL A 281 17.48 13.20 15.07
N LYS A 282 17.71 14.50 15.27
CA LYS A 282 16.96 15.57 14.62
C LYS A 282 17.92 16.50 13.90
N ILE A 283 17.71 16.68 12.60
CA ILE A 283 18.54 17.56 11.77
C ILE A 283 17.67 18.71 11.28
N VAL A 284 18.09 19.93 11.57
CA VAL A 284 17.32 21.14 11.30
C VAL A 284 18.15 22.09 10.44
N ASN A 285 17.63 22.40 9.26
CA ASN A 285 18.05 23.53 8.46
C ASN A 285 16.94 24.59 8.47
N ASN A 286 17.18 25.72 9.16
CA ASN A 286 16.23 26.82 9.27
C ASN A 286 16.34 27.83 8.10
N SER A 287 17.29 27.63 7.19
CA SER A 287 17.46 28.49 6.02
C SER A 287 16.69 27.95 4.81
N ASN A 288 16.42 28.83 3.84
CA ASN A 288 15.84 28.42 2.55
C ASN A 288 16.88 27.76 1.63
N ASP A 289 18.17 27.90 1.94
CA ASP A 289 19.26 27.36 1.14
C ASP A 289 19.45 25.87 1.40
N GLU A 290 19.93 25.14 0.40
CA GLU A 290 20.35 23.76 0.57
C GLU A 290 21.59 23.67 1.49
N LYS A 291 21.54 22.81 2.51
CA LYS A 291 22.67 22.55 3.40
C LYS A 291 23.17 21.13 3.24
N GLN A 292 24.46 20.97 3.04
CA GLN A 292 25.10 19.66 2.99
C GLN A 292 25.71 19.31 4.34
N ILE A 293 25.40 18.11 4.85
CA ILE A 293 26.04 17.57 6.04
C ILE A 293 27.47 17.13 5.69
N LYS A 294 28.42 17.36 6.60
CA LYS A 294 29.78 16.82 6.47
C LYS A 294 29.75 15.29 6.64
N GLY A 295 30.44 14.58 5.76
CA GLY A 295 30.58 13.12 5.84
C GLY A 295 31.53 12.66 6.94
N ASN A 296 31.71 11.34 7.06
CA ASN A 296 32.65 10.67 7.97
C ASN A 296 32.47 11.06 9.45
N GLN A 297 31.23 11.17 9.90
CA GLN A 297 30.93 11.49 11.30
C GLN A 297 29.74 10.67 11.79
N THR A 298 29.70 10.50 13.12
CA THR A 298 28.57 9.94 13.83
C THR A 298 27.78 11.07 14.46
N LEU A 299 26.48 11.16 14.17
CA LEU A 299 25.57 12.15 14.74
C LEU A 299 24.57 11.50 15.67
N SER A 300 24.30 12.17 16.79
CA SER A 300 23.26 11.84 17.75
C SER A 300 22.70 13.12 18.36
N GLY A 301 21.42 13.14 18.75
CA GLY A 301 20.75 14.32 19.29
C GLY A 301 20.27 15.30 18.21
N GLU A 302 20.17 16.58 18.57
CA GLU A 302 19.74 17.64 17.66
C GLU A 302 20.94 18.36 17.03
N ILE A 303 20.88 18.54 15.71
CA ILE A 303 21.92 19.16 14.89
C ILE A 303 21.27 20.27 14.07
N VAL A 304 21.75 21.51 14.26
CA VAL A 304 21.29 22.68 13.51
C VAL A 304 22.38 23.08 12.50
N LEU A 305 22.01 23.20 11.22
CA LEU A 305 22.89 23.47 10.07
C LEU A 305 22.89 24.94 9.62
#